data_AF-A0A962I3L3-F1
#
_entry.id   AF-A0A962I3L3-F1
#
_cell.length_a   1.000
_cell.length_b   1.000
_cell.length_c   1.000
_cell.angle_alpha   90.00
_cell.angle_beta   90.00
_cell.angle_gamma   90.00
#
_symmetry.space_group_name_H-M   'P 1'
#
loop_
_entity.id
_entity.type
_entity.pdbx_description
1 polymer ?
#
loop_
_entity_poly.entity_id
_entity_poly.type
_entity_poly.pdbx_seq_one_letter_code
_entity_poly.pdbx_strand_id
1 'polypeptide(L)'
;MNIEDHLSQFLARHPDGRLRVGFSGGRDSTVLLATLVRLPQARARDLLAVHVNHGLHAEAAQWEAHAQAIAGQLGVPCQVDRVQVLERTEVGLEARARAARREAYSHHL
;
A
#
# COMPACT_ATOMS: atom_id res chain seq x y z
N MET A 1 -18.11 -16.23 -5.53
CA MET A 1 -16.75 -15.81 -5.94
C MET A 1 -16.08 -15.23 -4.71
N ASN A 2 -14.95 -15.79 -4.27
CA ASN A 2 -14.26 -15.31 -3.07
C ASN A 2 -13.24 -14.20 -3.46
N ILE A 3 -12.58 -13.60 -2.47
CA ILE A 3 -11.60 -12.52 -2.70
C ILE A 3 -10.36 -13.00 -3.46
N GLU A 4 -9.93 -14.26 -3.27
CA GLU A 4 -8.79 -14.85 -3.98
C GLU A 4 -9.07 -14.98 -5.48
N ASP A 5 -10.26 -15.47 -5.85
CA ASP A 5 -10.69 -15.60 -7.24
C ASP A 5 -10.70 -14.23 -7.94
N HIS A 6 -11.26 -13.22 -7.27
CA HIS A 6 -11.35 -11.87 -7.81
C HIS A 6 -9.97 -11.24 -8.04
N LEU A 7 -9.05 -11.41 -7.08
CA LEU A 7 -7.69 -10.89 -7.21
C LEU A 7 -6.88 -11.66 -8.26
N SER A 8 -7.01 -12.98 -8.34
CA SER A 8 -6.40 -13.79 -9.40
C SER A 8 -6.87 -13.33 -10.78
N GLN A 9 -8.18 -13.16 -10.98
CA GLN A 9 -8.73 -12.66 -12.24
C GLN A 9 -8.35 -11.20 -12.52
N PHE A 10 -8.19 -10.39 -11.48
CA PHE A 10 -7.66 -9.03 -11.62
C PHE A 10 -6.22 -9.07 -12.15
N LEU A 11 -5.33 -9.84 -11.51
CA LEU A 11 -3.92 -9.94 -11.90
C LEU A 11 -3.75 -10.51 -13.31
N ALA A 12 -4.52 -11.54 -13.67
CA ALA A 12 -4.48 -12.17 -14.99
C ALA A 12 -4.90 -11.24 -16.15
N ARG A 13 -5.71 -10.21 -15.88
CA ARG A 13 -6.17 -9.23 -16.89
C ARG A 13 -5.26 -8.01 -17.03
N HIS A 14 -4.25 -7.88 -16.17
CA HIS A 14 -3.31 -6.76 -16.21
C HIS A 14 -1.93 -7.24 -16.69
N PRO A 15 -1.17 -6.38 -17.38
CA PRO A 15 0.16 -6.72 -17.88
C PRO A 15 1.06 -7.33 -16.80
N ASP A 16 1.97 -8.18 -17.22
CA ASP A 16 3.05 -8.66 -16.37
C ASP A 16 3.98 -7.51 -15.96
N GLY A 17 4.59 -7.67 -14.80
CA GLY A 17 5.45 -6.66 -14.23
C GLY A 17 5.46 -6.70 -12.71
N ARG A 18 6.20 -5.77 -12.15
CA ARG A 18 6.38 -5.57 -10.72
C ARG A 18 5.04 -5.17 -10.04
N LEU A 19 4.56 -5.93 -9.06
CA LEU A 19 3.30 -5.68 -8.34
C LEU A 19 3.51 -4.91 -7.03
N ARG A 20 2.89 -3.72 -6.93
CA ARG A 20 2.99 -2.80 -5.76
C ARG A 20 1.61 -2.67 -5.16
N VAL A 21 1.52 -2.78 -3.83
CA VAL A 21 0.25 -2.61 -3.12
C VAL A 21 0.38 -1.50 -2.09
N GLY A 22 -0.50 -0.49 -2.21
CA GLY A 22 -0.63 0.53 -1.18
C GLY A 22 -1.11 -0.09 0.12
N PHE A 23 -0.36 0.10 1.20
CA PHE A 23 -0.54 -0.62 2.45
C PHE A 23 -0.53 0.33 3.66
N SER A 24 -1.68 0.46 4.32
CA SER A 24 -1.82 1.36 5.48
C SER A 24 -1.52 0.70 6.83
N GLY A 25 -1.46 -0.64 6.88
CA GLY A 25 -1.43 -1.40 8.14
C GLY A 25 -2.82 -1.61 8.77
N GLY A 26 -3.87 -1.00 8.21
CA GLY A 26 -5.24 -1.23 8.65
C GLY A 26 -5.80 -2.57 8.18
N ARG A 27 -6.85 -3.06 8.86
CA ARG A 27 -7.46 -4.39 8.65
C ARG A 27 -7.68 -4.74 7.17
N ASP A 28 -8.32 -3.86 6.42
CA ASP A 28 -8.70 -4.16 5.03
C ASP A 28 -7.47 -4.30 4.14
N SER A 29 -6.47 -3.43 4.33
CA SER A 29 -5.19 -3.50 3.61
C SER A 29 -4.36 -4.73 4.02
N THR A 30 -4.47 -5.17 5.27
CA THR A 30 -3.82 -6.39 5.78
C THR A 30 -4.45 -7.64 5.19
N VAL A 31 -5.79 -7.70 5.11
CA VAL A 31 -6.49 -8.80 4.42
C VAL A 31 -6.06 -8.85 2.95
N LEU A 32 -6.06 -7.72 2.25
CA LEU A 32 -5.62 -7.65 0.86
C LEU A 32 -4.18 -8.16 0.69
N LEU A 33 -3.24 -7.68 1.51
CA LEU A 33 -1.84 -8.10 1.45
C LEU A 33 -1.69 -9.60 1.73
N ALA A 34 -2.33 -10.10 2.78
CA ALA A 34 -2.30 -11.52 3.14
C ALA A 34 -2.91 -12.41 2.04
N THR A 35 -3.98 -11.95 1.38
CA THR A 35 -4.55 -12.66 0.23
C THR A 35 -3.58 -12.67 -0.96
N LEU A 36 -2.96 -11.53 -1.30
CA LEU A 36 -1.98 -11.44 -2.39
C LEU A 36 -0.77 -12.35 -2.16
N VAL A 37 -0.25 -12.44 -0.93
CA VAL A 37 0.87 -13.34 -0.58
C VAL A 37 0.57 -14.81 -0.91
N ARG A 38 -0.69 -15.23 -0.78
CA ARG A 38 -1.10 -16.61 -1.06
C ARG A 38 -1.25 -16.90 -2.55
N LEU A 39 -1.33 -15.88 -3.41
CA LEU A 39 -1.48 -16.04 -4.85
C LEU A 39 -0.10 -16.20 -5.54
N PRO A 40 0.16 -17.31 -6.25
CA PRO A 40 1.43 -17.51 -6.96
C PRO A 40 1.74 -16.42 -7.98
N GLN A 41 0.72 -15.92 -8.69
CA GLN A 41 0.84 -14.87 -9.68
C GLN A 41 1.33 -13.54 -9.09
N ALA A 42 0.89 -13.21 -7.87
CA ALA A 42 1.35 -12.01 -7.17
C ALA A 42 2.80 -12.18 -6.69
N ARG A 43 3.14 -13.35 -6.13
CA ARG A 43 4.53 -13.64 -5.69
C ARG A 43 5.52 -13.66 -6.84
N ALA A 44 5.13 -14.15 -8.01
CA ALA A 44 5.96 -14.14 -9.22
C ALA A 44 6.25 -12.72 -9.75
N ARG A 45 5.54 -11.69 -9.25
CA ARG A 45 5.62 -10.30 -9.67
C ARG A 45 6.38 -9.40 -8.67
N ASP A 46 7.27 -9.97 -7.85
CA ASP A 46 8.02 -9.24 -6.81
C ASP A 46 7.13 -8.36 -5.93
N LEU A 47 6.10 -8.95 -5.31
CA LEU A 47 5.13 -8.23 -4.48
C LEU A 47 5.83 -7.34 -3.44
N LEU A 48 5.52 -6.05 -3.46
CA LEU A 48 6.04 -5.03 -2.55
C LEU A 48 4.89 -4.26 -1.91
N ALA A 49 4.89 -4.13 -0.59
CA ALA A 49 3.98 -3.25 0.12
C ALA A 49 4.58 -1.82 0.16
N VAL A 50 3.75 -0.81 -0.10
CA VAL A 50 4.14 0.60 -0.06
C VAL A 50 3.28 1.31 0.98
N HIS A 51 3.90 1.74 2.07
CA HIS A 51 3.27 2.55 3.11
C HIS A 51 3.59 4.02 2.89
N VAL A 52 2.57 4.88 2.93
CA VAL A 52 2.76 6.33 2.83
C VAL A 52 2.51 6.97 4.18
N ASN A 53 3.57 7.48 4.79
CA ASN A 53 3.51 8.23 6.02
C ASN A 53 3.44 9.73 5.68
N HIS A 54 2.28 10.35 5.92
CA HIS A 54 2.05 11.76 5.64
C HIS A 54 2.34 12.69 6.83
N GLY A 55 2.73 12.15 7.99
CA GLY A 55 3.09 12.93 9.18
C GLY A 55 1.97 13.80 9.79
N LEU A 56 0.71 13.61 9.37
CA LEU A 56 -0.40 14.47 9.82
C LEU A 56 -0.91 14.12 11.23
N HIS A 57 -0.62 12.93 11.72
CA HIS A 57 -1.03 12.48 13.05
C HIS A 57 0.21 12.29 13.93
N ALA A 58 0.08 12.58 15.22
CA ALA A 58 1.14 12.35 16.21
C ALA A 58 1.60 10.89 16.25
N GLU A 59 0.69 9.95 15.95
CA GLU A 59 0.93 8.51 15.93
C GLU A 59 1.50 8.00 14.60
N ALA A 60 1.78 8.86 13.62
CA ALA A 60 2.15 8.42 12.27
C ALA A 60 3.41 7.54 12.24
N ALA A 61 4.38 7.81 13.12
CA ALA A 61 5.56 6.95 13.28
C ALA A 61 5.22 5.56 13.84
N GLN A 62 4.25 5.47 14.75
CA GLN A 62 3.78 4.19 15.29
C GLN A 62 3.02 3.40 14.23
N TRP A 63 2.20 4.06 13.42
CA TRP A 63 1.47 3.42 12.33
C TRP A 63 2.41 2.91 11.23
N GLU A 64 3.47 3.67 10.93
CA GLU A 64 4.54 3.23 10.02
C GLU A 64 5.20 1.95 10.54
N ALA A 65 5.66 1.95 11.80
CA ALA A 65 6.28 0.78 12.41
C ALA A 65 5.32 -0.42 12.46
N HIS A 66 4.04 -0.18 12.75
CA HIS A 66 3.01 -1.21 12.75
C HIS A 66 2.81 -1.83 11.36
N ALA A 67 2.73 -1.01 10.32
CA ALA A 67 2.62 -1.49 8.94
C ALA A 67 3.86 -2.32 8.57
N GLN A 68 5.07 -1.82 8.82
CA GLN A 68 6.28 -2.59 8.54
C GLN A 68 6.30 -3.94 9.26
N ALA A 69 5.88 -3.98 10.53
CA ALA A 69 5.80 -5.21 11.30
C ALA A 69 4.82 -6.23 10.71
N ILE A 70 3.61 -5.80 10.32
CA ILE A 70 2.63 -6.70 9.69
C ILE A 70 3.15 -7.23 8.35
N ALA A 71 3.68 -6.37 7.48
CA ALA A 71 4.19 -6.79 6.19
C ALA A 71 5.36 -7.78 6.36
N GLY A 72 6.25 -7.53 7.33
CA GLY A 72 7.33 -8.44 7.70
C GLY A 72 6.83 -9.80 8.19
N GLN A 73 5.78 -9.84 9.03
CA GLN A 73 5.15 -11.10 9.46
C GLN A 73 4.54 -11.89 8.30
N LEU A 74 4.08 -11.21 7.26
CA LEU A 74 3.56 -11.81 6.03
C LEU A 74 4.67 -12.16 5.01
N GLY A 75 5.94 -11.88 5.32
CA GLY A 75 7.08 -12.15 4.46
C GLY A 75 7.16 -11.23 3.23
N VAL A 76 6.58 -10.04 3.30
CA VAL A 76 6.57 -9.07 2.20
C VAL A 76 7.44 -7.86 2.56
N PRO A 77 8.36 -7.42 1.69
CA PRO A 77 9.08 -6.17 1.91
C PRO A 77 8.09 -5.00 1.96
N CYS A 78 8.36 -4.04 2.85
CA CYS A 78 7.56 -2.83 3.01
C CYS A 78 8.42 -1.59 2.81
N GLN A 79 8.20 -0.88 1.71
CA GLN A 79 8.82 0.41 1.47
C GLN A 79 7.95 1.51 2.09
N VAL A 80 8.60 2.45 2.78
CA VAL A 80 7.95 3.60 3.38
C VAL A 80 8.33 4.85 2.61
N ASP A 81 7.32 5.55 2.12
CA ASP A 81 7.46 6.89 1.56
C ASP A 81 6.92 7.89 2.57
N ARG A 82 7.81 8.77 3.05
CA ARG A 82 7.45 9.86 3.95
C ARG A 82 7.19 11.11 3.12
N VAL A 83 5.96 11.62 3.16
CA VAL A 83 5.53 12.77 2.37
C VAL A 83 5.09 13.92 3.27
N GLN A 84 5.32 15.15 2.82
CA GLN A 84 4.81 16.35 3.47
C GLN A 84 3.55 16.81 2.76
N VAL A 85 2.45 16.93 3.50
CA VAL A 85 1.19 17.46 2.97
C VAL A 85 1.16 18.96 3.26
N LEU A 86 1.47 19.79 2.26
CA LEU A 86 1.48 21.25 2.40
C LEU A 86 0.10 21.78 2.82
N GLU A 87 0.09 22.69 3.80
CA GLU A 87 -1.10 23.46 4.16
C GLU A 87 -1.41 24.48 3.07
N ARG A 88 -2.38 24.16 2.20
CA ARG A 88 -2.96 25.12 1.25
C ARG A 88 -4.45 25.25 1.55
N THR A 89 -4.94 26.48 1.49
CA THR A 89 -6.25 26.91 2.02
C THR A 89 -7.43 26.54 1.13
N GLU A 90 -7.20 26.21 -0.15
CA GLU A 90 -8.28 26.00 -1.13
C GLU A 90 -8.78 24.55 -1.21
N VAL A 91 -8.03 23.57 -0.67
CA VAL A 91 -8.35 22.14 -0.76
C VAL A 91 -8.32 21.48 0.62
N GLY A 92 -9.38 20.73 0.93
CA GLY A 92 -9.50 19.99 2.20
C GLY A 92 -8.32 19.03 2.44
N LEU A 93 -7.97 18.82 3.72
CA LEU A 93 -6.82 18.01 4.14
C LEU A 93 -6.81 16.60 3.55
N GLU A 94 -7.96 15.94 3.52
CA GLU A 94 -8.12 14.58 2.99
C GLU A 94 -7.80 14.50 1.50
N ALA A 95 -8.26 15.47 0.71
CA ALA A 95 -7.99 15.51 -0.72
C ALA A 95 -6.50 15.74 -1.00
N ARG A 96 -5.83 16.57 -0.18
CA ARG A 96 -4.37 16.77 -0.25
C ARG A 96 -3.60 15.51 0.15
N ALA A 97 -3.97 14.84 1.25
CA ALA A 97 -3.36 13.59 1.65
C ALA A 97 -3.54 12.49 0.58
N ARG A 98 -4.71 12.44 -0.05
CA ARG A 98 -4.99 11.52 -1.17
C ARG A 98 -4.13 11.82 -2.39
N ALA A 99 -3.90 13.11 -2.70
CA ALA A 99 -3.03 13.51 -3.80
C ALA A 99 -1.57 13.14 -3.52
N ALA A 100 -1.04 13.50 -2.35
CA ALA A 100 0.32 13.15 -1.92
C ALA A 100 0.55 11.64 -1.92
N ARG A 101 -0.46 10.84 -1.53
CA ARG A 101 -0.38 9.38 -1.60
C ARG A 101 -0.27 8.85 -3.03
N ARG A 102 -1.03 9.41 -3.97
CA ARG A 102 -0.93 9.01 -5.38
C ARG A 102 0.41 9.39 -6.01
N GLU A 103 0.92 10.55 -5.65
CA GLU A 103 2.26 11.00 -6.05
C GLU A 103 3.34 10.08 -5.48
N ALA A 104 3.28 9.72 -4.19
CA ALA A 104 4.20 8.74 -3.63
C ALA A 104 4.18 7.42 -4.43
N TYR A 105 3.00 6.90 -4.77
CA TYR A 105 2.89 5.66 -5.55
C TYR A 105 3.47 5.75 -6.97
N SER A 106 3.49 6.93 -7.61
CA SER A 106 4.05 7.05 -8.95
C SER A 106 5.57 6.85 -8.99
N HIS A 107 6.26 7.00 -7.85
CA HIS A 107 7.69 6.70 -7.71
C HIS A 107 8.01 5.19 -7.75
N HIS A 108 6.99 4.32 -7.75
CA HIS A 108 7.15 2.86 -7.71
C HIS A 108 6.61 2.14 -8.95
N LEU A 109 6.16 2.90 -9.96
CA LEU A 109 5.73 2.39 -11.27
C LEU A 109 6.96 2.09 -12.14
#